data_AF-A0A061J9A9-F1
#
_entry.id   AF-A0A061J9A9-F1
#
_cell.length_a   1.000
_cell.length_b   1.000
_cell.length_c   1.000
_cell.angle_alpha   90.00
_cell.angle_beta   90.00
_cell.angle_gamma   90.00
#
_symmetry.space_group_name_H-M   'P 1'
#
loop_
_entity.id
_entity.type
_entity.pdbx_description
1 polymer ?
#
loop_
_entity_poly.entity_id
_entity_poly.type
_entity_poly.pdbx_seq_one_letter_code
_entity_poly.pdbx_strand_id
1 'polypeptide(L)'
;MSFALHELGPEAVSYRHLVDEVKLQLNITHDGFDCWIYAFLEKKKYDVQRAVEKLQRRFAMGVGELATYTFTDYMSESLRSGIIQCVGEDKMCRVVFYVVTARDKPVSARREESKANFDMMVSYGVRLRAENKRCQMAMLINQEKASLWSNTDMNLPGGHCPPRLEVLPGRCGQDIRL
;
A
#
# COMPACT_ATOMS: atom_id res chain seq x y z
N MET A 1 26.17 3.95 7.98
CA MET A 1 25.94 3.23 6.72
C MET A 1 24.76 2.31 6.91
N SER A 2 23.69 2.49 6.15
CA SER A 2 22.52 1.62 6.24
C SER A 2 22.77 0.24 5.66
N PHE A 3 22.34 -0.79 6.40
CA PHE A 3 22.34 -2.18 5.96
C PHE A 3 21.04 -2.57 5.26
N ALA A 4 20.04 -1.68 5.19
CA ALA A 4 18.70 -2.03 4.70
C ALA A 4 18.71 -2.55 3.26
N LEU A 5 19.46 -1.90 2.36
CA LEU A 5 19.59 -2.35 0.97
C LEU A 5 20.27 -3.73 0.83
N HIS A 6 21.09 -4.15 1.79
CA HIS A 6 21.73 -5.49 1.74
C HIS A 6 20.69 -6.60 1.90
N GLU A 7 19.59 -6.33 2.61
CA GLU A 7 18.46 -7.27 2.75
C GLU A 7 17.71 -7.47 1.42
N LEU A 8 17.91 -6.58 0.43
CA LEU A 8 17.36 -6.71 -0.92
C LEU A 8 18.31 -7.41 -1.90
N GLY A 9 19.56 -7.63 -1.51
CA GLY A 9 20.58 -8.31 -2.32
C GLY A 9 21.57 -7.36 -3.00
N PRO A 10 22.58 -7.92 -3.69
CA PRO A 10 23.73 -7.17 -4.22
C PRO A 10 23.35 -6.18 -5.32
N GLU A 11 22.29 -6.44 -6.08
CA GLU A 11 21.78 -5.51 -7.10
C GLU A 11 21.25 -4.22 -6.46
N ALA A 12 20.47 -4.32 -5.38
CA ALA A 12 19.97 -3.13 -4.70
C ALA A 12 21.10 -2.29 -4.08
N VAL A 13 22.18 -2.94 -3.66
CA VAL A 13 23.38 -2.26 -3.14
C VAL A 13 24.11 -1.50 -4.25
N SER A 14 24.17 -2.01 -5.49
CA SER A 14 24.83 -1.31 -6.60
C SER A 14 24.13 0.00 -6.97
N TYR A 15 22.81 0.07 -6.79
CA TYR A 15 22.00 1.28 -7.01
C TYR A 15 21.93 2.24 -5.82
N ARG A 16 22.74 2.04 -4.77
CA ARG A 16 22.77 2.92 -3.58
C ARG A 16 22.97 4.40 -3.93
N HIS A 17 23.84 4.69 -4.88
CA HIS A 17 24.12 6.07 -5.30
C HIS A 17 22.86 6.79 -5.82
N LEU A 18 21.95 6.08 -6.50
CA LEU A 18 20.67 6.65 -6.96
C LEU A 18 19.69 6.86 -5.82
N VAL A 19 19.67 5.96 -4.83
CA VAL A 19 18.87 6.12 -3.61
C VAL A 19 19.33 7.36 -2.84
N ASP A 20 20.64 7.54 -2.71
CA ASP A 20 21.22 8.71 -2.04
C ASP A 20 20.91 10.01 -2.80
N GLU A 21 20.90 9.98 -4.14
CA GLU A 21 20.52 11.12 -4.97
C GLU A 21 19.04 11.52 -4.77
N VAL A 22 18.12 10.55 -4.74
CA VAL A 22 16.70 10.80 -4.43
C VAL A 22 16.54 11.38 -3.01
N LYS A 23 17.28 10.83 -2.03
CA LYS A 23 17.25 11.32 -0.64
C LYS A 23 17.70 12.78 -0.55
N LEU A 24 18.77 13.13 -1.25
CA LEU A 24 19.30 14.48 -1.29
C LEU A 24 18.28 15.46 -1.88
N GLN A 25 17.62 15.10 -2.98
CA GLN A 25 16.59 15.95 -3.61
C GLN A 25 15.31 16.10 -2.78
N LEU A 26 14.99 15.10 -1.95
CA LEU A 26 13.83 15.11 -1.04
C LEU A 26 14.16 15.59 0.38
N ASN A 27 15.41 15.99 0.64
CA ASN A 27 15.91 16.37 1.96
C ASN A 27 15.67 15.30 3.05
N ILE A 28 15.88 14.02 2.70
CA ILE A 28 15.76 12.88 3.61
C ILE A 28 17.13 12.57 4.20
N THR A 29 17.27 12.70 5.52
CA THR A 29 18.55 12.54 6.23
C THR A 29 18.78 11.17 6.83
N HIS A 30 17.77 10.31 6.83
CA HIS A 30 17.82 9.00 7.48
C HIS A 30 17.63 7.85 6.49
N ASP A 31 18.11 6.67 6.88
CA ASP A 31 18.18 5.52 5.97
C ASP A 31 16.96 4.59 6.01
N GLY A 32 16.01 4.88 6.90
CA GLY A 32 14.77 4.07 7.03
C GLY A 32 13.97 3.94 5.73
N PHE A 33 14.11 4.89 4.79
CA PHE A 33 13.42 4.88 3.51
C PHE A 33 14.19 4.20 2.37
N ASP A 34 15.42 3.72 2.58
CA ASP A 34 16.28 3.27 1.48
C ASP A 34 15.64 2.17 0.62
N CYS A 35 15.11 1.11 1.25
CA CYS A 35 14.42 0.02 0.56
C CYS A 35 13.15 0.48 -0.15
N TRP A 36 12.47 1.46 0.43
CA TRP A 36 11.24 2.03 -0.12
C TRP A 36 11.53 2.88 -1.36
N ILE A 37 12.54 3.75 -1.30
CA ILE A 37 13.03 4.57 -2.41
C ILE A 37 13.54 3.69 -3.54
N TYR A 38 14.31 2.65 -3.21
CA TYR A 38 14.78 1.67 -4.18
C TYR A 38 13.63 1.05 -4.99
N ALA A 39 12.53 0.65 -4.33
CA ALA A 39 11.39 0.06 -5.02
C ALA A 39 10.67 1.06 -5.97
N PHE A 40 10.71 2.37 -5.70
CA PHE A 40 10.26 3.39 -6.67
C PHE A 40 11.21 3.52 -7.85
N LEU A 41 12.53 3.51 -7.60
CA LEU A 41 13.53 3.55 -8.65
C LEU A 41 13.40 2.34 -9.57
N GLU A 42 13.29 1.12 -9.04
CA GLU A 42 13.05 -0.10 -9.82
C GLU A 42 11.82 0.05 -10.74
N LYS A 43 10.68 0.52 -10.20
CA LYS A 43 9.45 0.75 -10.96
C LYS A 43 9.60 1.83 -12.04
N LYS A 44 10.49 2.79 -11.84
CA LYS A 44 10.79 3.88 -12.78
C LYS A 44 11.99 3.60 -13.67
N LYS A 45 12.46 2.34 -13.73
CA LYS A 45 13.64 1.94 -14.50
C LYS A 45 14.88 2.77 -14.13
N TYR A 46 15.00 3.07 -12.85
CA TYR A 46 16.10 3.82 -12.22
C TYR A 46 16.20 5.30 -12.64
N ASP A 47 15.12 5.89 -13.15
CA ASP A 47 15.01 7.33 -13.40
C ASP A 47 14.75 8.09 -12.08
N VAL A 48 15.78 8.83 -11.63
CA VAL A 48 15.78 9.60 -10.38
C VAL A 48 14.70 10.68 -10.39
N GLN A 49 14.59 11.45 -11.47
CA GLN A 49 13.64 12.58 -11.54
C GLN A 49 12.20 12.09 -11.48
N ARG A 50 11.88 11.03 -12.23
CA ARG A 50 10.54 10.41 -12.18
C ARG A 50 10.22 9.79 -10.82
N ALA A 51 11.22 9.25 -10.14
CA ALA A 51 11.04 8.72 -8.78
C ALA A 51 10.76 9.85 -7.78
N VAL A 52 11.54 10.94 -7.83
CA VAL A 52 11.36 12.14 -6.99
C VAL A 52 9.97 12.76 -7.21
N GLU A 53 9.57 13.01 -8.46
CA GLU A 53 8.23 13.55 -8.74
C GLU A 53 7.11 12.67 -8.19
N LYS A 54 7.23 11.34 -8.34
CA LYS A 54 6.21 10.40 -7.86
C LYS A 54 6.15 10.40 -6.32
N LEU A 55 7.29 10.48 -5.65
CA LEU A 55 7.39 10.56 -4.19
C LEU A 55 6.84 11.89 -3.65
N GLN A 56 7.13 13.02 -4.30
CA GLN A 56 6.57 14.32 -3.94
C GLN A 56 5.05 14.35 -4.11
N ARG A 57 4.52 13.84 -5.24
CA ARG A 57 3.07 13.70 -5.46
C ARG A 57 2.43 12.82 -4.39
N ARG A 58 3.12 11.75 -3.97
CA ARG A 58 2.66 10.88 -2.87
C ARG A 58 2.59 11.63 -1.55
N PHE A 59 3.62 12.39 -1.21
CA PHE A 59 3.66 13.16 0.03
C PHE A 59 2.54 14.20 0.05
N ALA A 60 2.37 14.95 -1.04
CA ALA A 60 1.29 15.93 -1.20
C ALA A 60 -0.10 15.28 -1.08
N MET A 61 -0.32 14.11 -1.70
CA MET A 61 -1.56 13.35 -1.58
C MET A 61 -1.80 12.89 -0.13
N GLY A 62 -0.77 12.37 0.55
CA GLY A 62 -0.92 11.93 1.94
C GLY A 62 -1.27 13.08 2.89
N VAL A 63 -0.61 14.23 2.74
CA VAL A 63 -0.89 15.41 3.56
C VAL A 63 -2.25 16.04 3.22
N GLY A 64 -2.63 16.09 1.93
CA GLY A 64 -3.86 16.74 1.48
C GLY A 64 -5.12 15.89 1.66
N GLU A 65 -5.03 14.57 1.51
CA GLU A 65 -6.19 13.68 1.46
C GLU A 65 -6.33 12.79 2.69
N LEU A 66 -5.26 12.14 3.16
CA LEU A 66 -5.36 11.26 4.34
C LEU A 66 -5.55 12.05 5.64
N ALA A 67 -4.95 13.24 5.75
CA ALA A 67 -5.09 14.09 6.92
C ALA A 67 -6.46 14.76 7.03
N THR A 68 -7.23 14.82 5.94
CA THR A 68 -8.54 15.49 5.89
C THR A 68 -9.71 14.52 6.10
N TYR A 69 -9.45 13.21 6.26
CA TYR A 69 -10.51 12.25 6.51
C TYR A 69 -11.12 12.43 7.90
N THR A 70 -12.42 12.74 7.91
CA THR A 70 -13.26 12.70 9.09
C THR A 70 -13.80 11.29 9.30
N PHE A 71 -13.49 10.70 10.46
CA PHE A 71 -13.96 9.37 10.82
C PHE A 71 -15.45 9.40 11.17
N THR A 72 -16.30 8.80 10.32
CA THR A 72 -17.76 8.78 10.51
C THR A 72 -18.24 7.52 11.23
N ASP A 73 -19.45 7.56 11.79
CA ASP A 73 -20.06 6.39 12.45
C ASP A 73 -20.23 5.21 11.48
N TYR A 74 -20.61 5.49 10.24
CA TYR A 74 -20.69 4.46 9.19
C TYR A 74 -19.33 3.81 8.91
N MET A 75 -18.25 4.60 8.86
CA MET A 75 -16.90 4.08 8.69
C MET A 75 -16.52 3.14 9.85
N SER A 76 -16.86 3.51 11.08
CA SER A 76 -16.65 2.70 12.29
C SER A 76 -17.42 1.38 12.26
N GLU A 77 -18.70 1.43 11.88
CA GLU A 77 -19.54 0.23 11.73
C GLU A 77 -19.03 -0.69 10.61
N SER A 78 -18.65 -0.10 9.47
CA SER A 78 -18.07 -0.82 8.34
C SER A 78 -16.78 -1.54 8.74
N LEU A 79 -15.87 -0.89 9.47
CA LEU A 79 -14.66 -1.53 9.99
C LEU A 79 -14.98 -2.64 11.00
N ARG A 80 -15.96 -2.42 11.89
CA ARG A 80 -16.41 -3.41 12.88
C ARG A 80 -17.02 -4.66 12.25
N SER A 81 -17.62 -4.54 11.07
CA SER A 81 -18.15 -5.70 10.33
C SER A 81 -17.04 -6.70 9.92
N GLY A 82 -15.77 -6.27 9.95
CA GLY A 82 -14.63 -7.13 9.68
C GLY A 82 -14.48 -7.49 8.21
N ILE A 83 -14.85 -6.57 7.31
CA ILE A 83 -14.58 -6.71 5.86
C ILE A 83 -13.07 -6.84 5.63
N ILE A 84 -12.25 -6.03 6.32
CA ILE A 84 -10.78 -6.10 6.29
C ILE A 84 -10.29 -6.25 7.72
N GLN A 85 -9.55 -7.32 8.01
CA GLN A 85 -9.03 -7.63 9.34
C GLN A 85 -7.51 -7.78 9.29
N CYS A 86 -6.80 -7.19 10.26
CA CYS A 86 -5.37 -7.42 10.42
C CYS A 86 -5.16 -8.74 11.18
N VAL A 87 -4.62 -9.76 10.52
CA VAL A 87 -4.46 -11.12 11.10
C VAL A 87 -3.07 -11.31 11.73
N GLY A 88 -2.11 -10.46 11.38
CA GLY A 88 -0.77 -10.49 11.94
C GLY A 88 0.28 -10.20 10.88
N GLU A 89 1.45 -10.80 11.04
CA GLU A 89 2.59 -10.64 10.15
C GLU A 89 3.04 -11.99 9.57
N ASP A 90 3.42 -11.98 8.29
CA ASP A 90 4.04 -13.14 7.64
C ASP A 90 5.53 -13.25 8.02
N LYS A 91 6.19 -14.36 7.67
CA LYS A 91 7.63 -14.62 7.86
C LYS A 91 8.56 -13.54 7.29
N MET A 92 8.06 -12.72 6.37
CA MET A 92 8.75 -11.57 5.81
C MET A 92 8.41 -10.23 6.52
N CYS A 93 7.80 -10.29 7.71
CA CYS A 93 7.31 -9.16 8.49
C CYS A 93 6.34 -8.24 7.73
N ARG A 94 5.60 -8.80 6.76
CA ARG A 94 4.57 -8.08 6.00
C ARG A 94 3.27 -8.15 6.77
N VAL A 95 2.59 -7.01 6.92
CA VAL A 95 1.24 -6.99 7.51
C VAL A 95 0.29 -7.78 6.63
N VAL A 96 -0.42 -8.74 7.22
CA VAL A 96 -1.38 -9.60 6.53
C VAL A 96 -2.78 -9.14 6.85
N PHE A 97 -3.51 -8.72 5.81
CA PHE A 97 -4.93 -8.47 5.88
C PHE A 97 -5.73 -9.68 5.40
N TYR A 98 -6.78 -10.03 6.12
CA TYR A 98 -7.80 -10.97 5.68
C TYR A 98 -9.06 -10.21 5.28
N VAL A 99 -9.46 -10.38 4.03
CA VAL A 99 -10.60 -9.71 3.43
C VAL A 99 -11.73 -10.70 3.24
N VAL A 100 -12.90 -10.42 3.81
CA VAL A 100 -14.09 -11.26 3.68
C VAL A 100 -15.11 -10.56 2.80
N THR A 101 -15.17 -10.95 1.53
CA THR A 101 -15.98 -10.27 0.51
C THR A 101 -17.48 -10.47 0.73
N ALA A 102 -17.90 -11.58 1.33
CA ALA A 102 -19.30 -11.84 1.68
C ALA A 102 -19.87 -10.87 2.72
N ARG A 103 -19.01 -10.16 3.47
CA ARG A 103 -19.41 -9.14 4.45
C ARG A 103 -19.49 -7.76 3.84
N ASP A 104 -18.90 -7.59 2.66
CA ASP A 104 -18.98 -6.34 1.92
C ASP A 104 -20.37 -6.21 1.30
N LYS A 105 -21.11 -5.21 1.73
CA LYS A 105 -22.43 -4.84 1.22
C LYS A 105 -22.33 -3.43 0.67
N PRO A 106 -21.79 -3.26 -0.56
CA PRO A 106 -21.55 -1.94 -1.11
C PRO A 106 -22.87 -1.20 -1.30
N VAL A 107 -22.95 0.01 -0.78
CA VAL A 107 -24.06 0.95 -1.02
C VAL A 107 -23.50 2.09 -1.85
N SER A 108 -24.06 2.33 -3.03
CA SER A 108 -23.56 3.34 -3.99
C SER A 108 -23.42 4.73 -3.37
N ALA A 109 -24.36 5.12 -2.50
CA ALA A 109 -24.35 6.39 -1.77
C ALA A 109 -23.17 6.55 -0.78
N ARG A 110 -22.49 5.45 -0.43
CA ARG A 110 -21.42 5.39 0.59
C ARG A 110 -20.07 4.99 0.00
N ARG A 111 -19.93 4.99 -1.33
CA ARG A 111 -18.74 4.54 -2.05
C ARG A 111 -17.46 5.31 -1.66
N GLU A 112 -17.56 6.62 -1.45
CA GLU A 112 -16.42 7.45 -1.03
C GLU A 112 -15.94 7.11 0.39
N GLU A 113 -16.86 6.83 1.32
CA GLU A 113 -16.52 6.40 2.69
C GLU A 113 -15.89 5.00 2.70
N SER A 114 -16.41 4.07 1.89
CA SER A 114 -15.80 2.74 1.73
C SER A 114 -14.38 2.82 1.14
N LYS A 115 -14.18 3.72 0.18
CA LYS A 115 -12.86 3.98 -0.40
C LYS A 115 -11.90 4.61 0.60
N ALA A 116 -12.37 5.57 1.41
CA ALA A 116 -11.57 6.16 2.48
C ALA A 116 -11.16 5.12 3.54
N ASN A 117 -12.08 4.23 3.94
CA ASN A 117 -11.78 3.10 4.84
C ASN A 117 -10.71 2.17 4.26
N PHE A 118 -10.85 1.82 2.98
CA PHE A 118 -9.86 1.00 2.30
C PHE A 118 -8.49 1.68 2.23
N ASP A 119 -8.45 2.97 1.84
CA ASP A 119 -7.22 3.75 1.76
C ASP A 119 -6.53 3.90 3.12
N MET A 120 -7.31 4.06 4.21
CA MET A 120 -6.78 4.08 5.57
C MET A 120 -6.16 2.75 5.98
N MET A 121 -6.83 1.63 5.70
CA MET A 121 -6.33 0.28 6.01
C MET A 121 -5.07 -0.06 5.21
N VAL A 122 -5.06 0.25 3.92
CA VAL A 122 -3.88 0.10 3.08
C VAL A 122 -2.76 0.97 3.62
N SER A 123 -2.99 2.26 3.85
CA SER A 123 -1.98 3.18 4.38
C SER A 123 -1.38 2.70 5.71
N TYR A 124 -2.18 2.05 6.56
CA TYR A 124 -1.71 1.39 7.77
C TYR A 124 -0.80 0.19 7.49
N GLY A 125 -1.17 -0.69 6.55
CA GLY A 125 -0.42 -1.91 6.24
C GLY A 125 0.87 -1.70 5.45
N VAL A 126 0.95 -0.65 4.64
CA VAL A 126 2.16 -0.25 3.91
C VAL A 126 2.94 0.87 4.61
N ARG A 127 2.58 1.22 5.86
CA ARG A 127 3.38 2.13 6.68
C ARG A 127 4.74 1.50 6.97
N LEU A 128 5.79 2.33 6.87
CA LEU A 128 7.15 1.89 7.16
C LEU A 128 7.28 1.57 8.65
N ARG A 129 7.66 0.33 8.95
CA ARG A 129 7.91 -0.17 10.31
C ARG A 129 9.34 -0.63 10.42
N ALA A 130 9.90 -0.65 11.64
CA ALA A 130 11.25 -1.16 11.87
C ALA A 130 11.38 -2.62 11.38
N GLU A 131 10.32 -3.41 11.54
CA GLU A 131 10.24 -4.81 11.08
C GLU A 131 9.97 -4.93 9.57
N ASN A 132 9.23 -3.97 8.98
CA ASN A 132 8.84 -3.97 7.57
C ASN A 132 9.49 -2.82 6.79
N LYS A 133 10.73 -3.05 6.38
CA LYS A 133 11.53 -2.07 5.62
C LYS A 133 11.11 -1.97 4.14
N ARG A 134 10.36 -2.95 3.63
CA ARG A 134 9.95 -3.03 2.21
C ARG A 134 8.63 -2.32 1.93
N CYS A 135 7.89 -1.88 2.96
CA CYS A 135 6.55 -1.28 2.84
C CYS A 135 5.64 -2.15 1.97
N GLN A 136 5.64 -3.46 2.21
CA GLN A 136 4.79 -4.44 1.52
C GLN A 136 3.73 -4.96 2.49
N MET A 137 2.56 -5.27 1.95
CA MET A 137 1.47 -5.95 2.67
C MET A 137 1.05 -7.19 1.90
N ALA A 138 0.48 -8.16 2.60
CA ALA A 138 -0.19 -9.30 2.00
C ALA A 138 -1.69 -9.21 2.25
N MET A 139 -2.49 -9.63 1.27
CA MET A 139 -3.95 -9.66 1.39
C MET A 139 -4.45 -11.07 1.05
N LEU A 140 -5.10 -11.71 2.02
CA LEU A 140 -5.79 -12.98 1.87
C LEU A 140 -7.27 -12.69 1.62
N ILE A 141 -7.77 -12.97 0.42
CA ILE A 141 -9.13 -12.63 0.01
C ILE A 141 -9.99 -13.89 0.07
N ASN A 142 -10.90 -13.96 1.04
CA ASN A 142 -11.92 -14.99 1.09
C ASN A 142 -13.09 -14.58 0.20
N GLN A 143 -13.28 -15.34 -0.89
CA GLN A 143 -14.39 -15.19 -1.85
C GLN A 143 -15.54 -16.18 -1.63
N GLU A 144 -15.49 -16.99 -0.58
CA GLU A 144 -16.56 -17.94 -0.27
C GLU A 144 -17.88 -17.18 -0.03
N LYS A 145 -18.94 -17.55 -0.77
CA LYS A 145 -20.27 -16.90 -0.77
C LYS A 145 -20.31 -15.48 -1.34
N ALA A 146 -19.28 -15.05 -2.07
CA ALA A 146 -19.38 -13.86 -2.91
C ALA A 146 -20.42 -14.12 -4.01
N SER A 147 -21.58 -13.46 -3.96
CA SER A 147 -22.61 -13.59 -4.98
C SER A 147 -22.14 -12.98 -6.30
N LEU A 148 -21.97 -13.83 -7.31
CA LEU A 148 -21.67 -13.46 -8.71
C LEU A 148 -22.68 -12.48 -9.34
N TRP A 149 -23.83 -12.23 -8.71
CA TRP A 149 -24.93 -11.43 -9.26
C TRP A 149 -25.28 -10.13 -8.50
N SER A 150 -24.53 -9.74 -7.46
CA SER A 150 -24.77 -8.45 -6.77
C SER A 150 -23.55 -7.55 -6.63
N ASN A 151 -22.34 -8.08 -6.87
CA ASN A 151 -21.09 -7.39 -6.57
C ASN A 151 -20.35 -6.87 -7.81
N THR A 152 -21.09 -6.32 -8.79
CA THR A 152 -20.47 -5.56 -9.90
C THR A 152 -19.74 -4.30 -9.43
N ASP A 153 -19.87 -3.91 -8.15
CA ASP A 153 -19.13 -2.78 -7.55
C ASP A 153 -17.85 -3.18 -6.81
N MET A 154 -17.58 -4.48 -6.61
CA MET A 154 -16.22 -4.95 -6.32
C MET A 154 -15.45 -5.18 -7.63
N ASN A 155 -15.53 -4.20 -8.52
CA ASN A 155 -14.40 -3.92 -9.37
C ASN A 155 -13.26 -3.47 -8.43
N LEU A 156 -12.49 -4.40 -7.89
CA LEU A 156 -11.03 -4.26 -7.91
C LEU A 156 -10.73 -4.14 -9.41
N PRO A 157 -10.67 -2.94 -9.99
CA PRO A 157 -10.91 -2.81 -11.40
C PRO A 157 -9.79 -3.57 -12.12
N GLY A 158 -10.15 -4.65 -12.81
CA GLY A 158 -9.27 -5.47 -13.64
C GLY A 158 -8.79 -4.66 -14.85
N GLY A 159 -7.99 -3.64 -14.58
CA GLY A 159 -7.55 -2.64 -15.54
C GLY A 159 -7.46 -1.20 -14.98
N HIS A 160 -8.01 -0.93 -13.80
CA HIS A 160 -7.88 0.37 -13.13
C HIS A 160 -7.34 0.14 -11.72
N CYS A 161 -6.01 0.09 -11.61
CA CYS A 161 -5.36 0.38 -10.35
C CYS A 161 -5.93 1.74 -9.89
N PRO A 162 -6.53 1.88 -8.69
CA PRO A 162 -6.90 3.21 -8.24
C PRO A 162 -5.61 4.04 -8.30
N PRO A 163 -5.66 5.29 -8.79
CA PRO A 163 -4.44 6.09 -9.00
C PRO A 163 -3.56 6.17 -7.73
N ARG A 164 -4.12 5.90 -6.54
CA ARG A 164 -3.44 5.81 -5.23
C ARG A 164 -2.65 4.51 -4.98
N LEU A 165 -3.04 3.34 -5.54
CA LEU A 165 -2.24 2.10 -5.49
C LEU A 165 -1.07 2.14 -6.48
N GLU A 166 -1.18 2.86 -7.60
CA GLU A 166 -0.04 3.09 -8.50
C GLU A 166 1.09 3.89 -7.84
N VAL A 167 0.76 4.61 -6.76
CA VAL A 167 1.67 5.46 -5.99
C VAL A 167 2.32 4.66 -4.84
N LEU A 168 1.94 3.40 -4.63
CA LEU A 168 2.64 2.49 -3.73
C LEU A 168 3.68 1.68 -4.52
N PRO A 169 4.89 1.46 -3.96
CA PRO A 169 5.88 0.59 -4.57
C PRO A 169 5.60 -0.90 -4.25
N GLY A 170 4.57 -1.20 -3.48
CA GLY A 170 4.19 -2.58 -3.13
C GLY A 170 3.61 -3.32 -4.33
N ARG A 171 4.22 -4.47 -4.68
CA ARG A 171 3.51 -5.51 -5.43
C ARG A 171 2.39 -6.02 -4.53
N CYS A 172 1.15 -5.93 -4.98
CA CYS A 172 0.07 -6.69 -4.37
C CYS A 172 0.28 -8.15 -4.80
N GLY A 173 0.96 -8.93 -3.97
CA GLY A 173 1.10 -10.37 -4.20
C GLY A 173 -0.25 -11.02 -3.93
N GLN A 174 -1.05 -11.22 -4.98
CA GLN A 174 -2.17 -12.15 -4.93
C GLN A 174 -1.61 -13.57 -4.98
N ASP A 175 -1.21 -14.12 -3.83
CA ASP A 175 -1.04 -15.58 -3.71
C ASP A 175 -2.43 -16.19 -3.58
N ILE A 176 -3.10 -16.36 -4.73
CA ILE A 176 -4.24 -17.27 -4.86
C ILE A 176 -3.65 -18.67 -4.89
N ARG A 177 -3.65 -19.36 -3.75
CA ARG A 177 -3.57 -20.81 -3.73
C ARG A 177 -4.93 -21.36 -3.31
N LEU A 178 -5.46 -22.18 -4.22
CA LEU A 178 -6.67 -23.00 -4.10
C LEU A 178 -6.69 -23.80 -2.81
#